data_AF-A0A7W0WA49-F1
#
_entry.id   AF-A0A7W0WA49-F1
#
_cell.length_a   1.000
_cell.length_b   1.000
_cell.length_c   1.000
_cell.angle_alpha   90.00
_cell.angle_beta   90.00
_cell.angle_gamma   90.00
#
_symmetry.space_group_name_H-M   'P 1'
#
loop_
_entity.id
_entity.type
_entity.pdbx_description
1 polymer ?
#
loop_
_entity_poly.entity_id
_entity_poly.type
_entity_poly.pdbx_seq_one_letter_code
_entity_poly.pdbx_strand_id
1 'polypeptide(L)'
;MDIYAFTNGRPYFRAGWHDEDVITVFSNVTVDLVNVAPAEDAVLSVLVIFGNATVIVPAGAKIAVGGFSMFGGRSLAITPASAGARMQLTLSSVFGNIRVVEGTPSPSIEAPSAKPMTGKTVQLQPDKRA
;
A
#
# COMPACT_ATOMS: atom_id res chain seq x y z
N MET A 1 9.20 -9.47 -12.45
CA MET A 1 8.82 -8.24 -13.16
C MET A 1 7.40 -8.41 -13.64
N ASP A 2 6.45 -7.89 -12.86
CA ASP A 2 5.06 -7.76 -13.29
C ASP A 2 4.80 -6.32 -13.73
N ILE A 3 4.00 -6.15 -14.78
CA ILE A 3 3.65 -4.84 -15.37
C ILE A 3 2.16 -4.64 -15.22
N TYR A 4 1.78 -3.51 -14.64
CA TYR A 4 0.39 -3.11 -14.49
C TYR A 4 0.10 -1.83 -15.28
N ALA A 5 -0.89 -1.90 -16.18
CA ALA A 5 -1.33 -0.76 -16.98
C ALA A 5 -2.74 -0.31 -16.57
N PHE A 6 -2.89 0.96 -16.22
CA PHE A 6 -4.16 1.52 -15.72
C PHE A 6 -4.63 2.75 -16.48
N THR A 7 -5.96 2.85 -16.61
CA THR A 7 -6.69 4.10 -16.88
C THR A 7 -7.36 4.64 -15.62
N ASN A 8 -7.49 3.83 -14.56
CA ASN A 8 -7.71 4.18 -13.15
C ASN A 8 -7.48 2.95 -12.26
N GLY A 9 -7.30 3.16 -10.96
CA GLY A 9 -7.33 2.07 -9.98
C GLY A 9 -6.23 2.09 -8.93
N ARG A 10 -6.12 0.96 -8.24
CA ARG A 10 -5.11 0.66 -7.22
C ARG A 10 -4.41 -0.64 -7.62
N PRO A 11 -3.13 -0.63 -8.02
CA PRO A 11 -2.40 -1.85 -8.27
C PRO A 11 -2.38 -2.75 -7.03
N TYR A 12 -2.41 -4.06 -7.29
CA TYR A 12 -2.27 -5.10 -6.27
C TYR A 12 -0.87 -5.68 -6.35
N PHE A 13 -0.17 -5.73 -5.21
CA PHE A 13 1.13 -6.38 -5.09
C PHE A 13 1.01 -7.66 -4.30
N ARG A 14 1.83 -8.66 -4.67
CA ARG A 14 1.97 -9.88 -3.90
C ARG A 14 2.85 -9.62 -2.68
N ALA A 15 2.64 -10.37 -1.61
CA ALA A 15 3.56 -10.35 -0.47
C ALA A 15 4.97 -10.76 -0.93
N GLY A 16 6.00 -10.01 -0.50
CA GLY A 16 7.38 -10.23 -0.94
C GLY A 16 7.64 -9.82 -2.39
N TRP A 17 6.87 -8.86 -2.93
CA TRP A 17 7.16 -8.27 -4.24
C TRP A 17 8.58 -7.69 -4.28
N HIS A 18 9.22 -7.79 -5.43
CA HIS A 18 10.61 -7.36 -5.61
C HIS A 18 10.75 -6.34 -6.74
N ASP A 19 10.28 -6.64 -7.97
CA ASP A 19 10.39 -5.73 -9.11
C ASP A 19 9.03 -5.53 -9.77
N GLU A 20 8.52 -4.31 -9.65
CA GLU A 20 7.18 -3.97 -10.07
C GLU A 20 7.16 -2.69 -10.91
N ASP A 21 6.46 -2.73 -12.05
CA ASP A 21 6.27 -1.58 -12.91
C ASP A 21 4.78 -1.20 -13.01
N VAL A 22 4.48 0.05 -12.66
CA VAL A 22 3.13 0.63 -12.75
C VAL A 22 3.13 1.72 -13.81
N ILE A 23 2.35 1.52 -14.87
CA ILE A 23 2.20 2.47 -15.96
C ILE A 23 0.76 2.98 -15.98
N THR A 24 0.60 4.29 -15.94
CA THR A 24 -0.71 4.93 -16.13
C THR A 24 -0.64 5.92 -17.28
N VAL A 25 -1.59 5.81 -18.21
CA VAL A 25 -1.59 6.63 -19.43
C VAL A 25 -2.50 7.84 -19.29
N PHE A 26 -3.69 7.68 -18.69
CA PHE A 26 -4.65 8.77 -18.46
C PHE A 26 -5.38 8.55 -17.12
N SER A 27 -4.79 8.96 -15.99
CA SER A 27 -5.48 8.74 -14.71
C SER A 27 -4.87 9.37 -13.47
N ASN A 28 -5.62 9.26 -12.37
CA ASN A 28 -5.12 9.28 -11.01
C ASN A 28 -4.97 7.84 -10.48
N VAL A 29 -3.74 7.39 -10.22
CA VAL A 29 -3.46 6.07 -9.62
C VAL A 29 -3.04 6.22 -8.16
N THR A 30 -3.49 5.30 -7.29
CA THR A 30 -2.99 5.21 -5.91
C THR A 30 -2.30 3.88 -5.71
N VAL A 31 -1.00 3.94 -5.45
CA VAL A 31 -0.15 2.79 -5.15
C VAL A 31 -0.02 2.72 -3.64
N ASP A 32 -0.63 1.72 -3.00
CA ASP A 32 -0.60 1.54 -1.54
C ASP A 32 0.35 0.40 -1.18
N LEU A 33 1.50 0.75 -0.58
CA LEU A 33 2.53 -0.18 -0.15
C LEU A 33 2.48 -0.45 1.36
N VAL A 34 1.55 0.17 2.09
CA VAL A 34 1.53 0.13 3.56
C VAL A 34 1.22 -1.28 4.06
N ASN A 35 0.29 -1.96 3.39
CA ASN A 35 -0.24 -3.26 3.82
C ASN A 35 0.41 -4.45 3.11
N VAL A 36 1.42 -4.22 2.27
CA VAL A 36 2.10 -5.29 1.52
C VAL A 36 3.61 -5.17 1.73
N ALA A 37 4.14 -6.08 2.54
CA ALA A 37 5.57 -6.12 2.83
C ALA A 37 6.37 -6.40 1.55
N PRO A 38 7.31 -5.51 1.17
CA PRO A 38 8.24 -5.75 0.07
C PRO A 38 9.26 -6.84 0.44
N ALA A 39 9.91 -7.41 -0.57
CA ALA A 39 11.18 -8.11 -0.39
C ALA A 39 12.30 -7.12 0.01
N GLU A 40 13.45 -7.64 0.44
CA GLU A 40 14.63 -6.81 0.67
C GLU A 40 15.06 -6.13 -0.63
N ASP A 41 15.38 -4.83 -0.55
CA ASP A 41 15.81 -3.99 -1.68
C ASP A 41 14.83 -3.90 -2.86
N ALA A 42 13.54 -4.09 -2.62
CA ALA A 42 12.51 -4.05 -3.66
C ALA A 42 12.48 -2.73 -4.45
N VAL A 43 12.19 -2.84 -5.75
CA VAL A 43 12.15 -1.78 -6.74
C VAL A 43 10.74 -1.61 -7.27
N LEU A 44 10.21 -0.39 -7.18
CA LEU A 44 8.97 0.02 -7.82
C LEU A 44 9.25 1.13 -8.82
N SER A 45 8.92 0.91 -10.09
CA SER A 45 8.88 1.97 -11.09
C SER A 45 7.44 2.43 -11.31
N VAL A 46 7.23 3.74 -11.31
CA VAL A 46 5.94 4.34 -11.65
C VAL A 46 6.15 5.30 -12.82
N LEU A 47 5.48 5.02 -13.94
CA LEU A 47 5.44 5.90 -15.11
C LEU A 47 4.04 6.47 -15.30
N VAL A 48 3.93 7.80 -15.23
CA VAL A 48 2.69 8.55 -15.50
C VAL A 48 2.85 9.29 -16.82
N ILE A 49 2.07 8.93 -17.84
CA ILE A 49 2.09 9.66 -19.12
C ILE A 49 1.20 10.91 -19.01
N PHE A 50 -0.08 10.75 -18.65
CA PHE A 50 -1.00 11.84 -18.31
C PHE A 50 -1.76 11.56 -17.00
N GLY A 51 -1.75 12.53 -16.08
CA GLY A 51 -2.53 12.51 -14.84
C GLY A 51 -1.66 12.55 -13.58
N ASN A 52 -2.09 11.88 -12.51
CA ASN A 52 -1.36 11.91 -11.24
C ASN A 52 -1.14 10.52 -10.65
N ALA A 53 -0.09 10.37 -9.85
CA ALA A 53 0.10 9.19 -9.01
C ALA A 53 0.30 9.61 -7.56
N THR A 54 -0.33 8.88 -6.64
CA THR A 54 0.00 8.95 -5.21
C THR A 54 0.56 7.60 -4.79
N VAL A 55 1.79 7.59 -4.31
CA VAL A 55 2.44 6.42 -3.73
C VAL A 55 2.40 6.58 -2.21
N ILE A 56 1.75 5.65 -1.53
CA ILE A 56 1.64 5.60 -0.07
C ILE A 56 2.64 4.56 0.40
N VAL A 57 3.61 5.00 1.20
CA VAL A 57 4.70 4.15 1.71
C VAL A 57 4.53 3.92 3.20
N PRO A 58 4.98 2.78 3.74
CA PRO A 58 4.99 2.56 5.19
C PRO A 58 5.77 3.66 5.91
N ALA A 59 5.20 4.21 6.99
CA ALA A 59 5.92 5.13 7.85
C ALA A 59 7.22 4.49 8.37
N GLY A 60 8.32 5.23 8.32
CA GLY A 60 9.61 4.71 8.76
C GLY A 60 10.34 3.82 7.74
N ALA A 61 9.85 3.70 6.50
CA ALA A 61 10.56 2.95 5.46
C ALA A 61 11.85 3.68 5.01
N LYS A 62 12.89 2.91 4.68
CA LYS A 62 14.12 3.46 4.10
C LYS A 62 13.98 3.48 2.58
N ILE A 63 13.76 4.67 2.03
CA ILE A 63 13.39 4.82 0.61
C ILE A 63 14.46 5.62 -0.13
N ALA A 64 14.97 5.05 -1.22
CA ALA A 64 15.70 5.80 -2.24
C ALA A 64 14.71 6.21 -3.34
N VAL A 65 14.68 7.48 -3.72
CA VAL A 65 13.76 7.98 -4.75
C VAL A 65 14.52 8.57 -5.93
N GLY A 66 14.27 8.05 -7.13
CA GLY A 66 14.78 8.52 -8.42
C GLY A 66 13.67 8.88 -9.42
N GLY A 67 14.04 9.04 -10.69
CA GLY A 67 13.14 9.38 -11.81
C GLY A 67 13.09 10.89 -12.14
N PHE A 68 12.15 11.30 -12.98
CA PHE A 68 12.04 12.68 -13.49
C PHE A 68 10.58 13.13 -13.71
N SER A 69 10.32 14.43 -13.79
CA SER A 69 9.05 14.98 -14.29
C SER A 69 9.36 15.98 -15.38
N MET A 70 8.72 15.85 -16.56
CA MET A 70 8.88 16.82 -17.65
C MET A 70 7.89 17.98 -17.53
N PHE A 71 6.59 17.70 -17.54
CA PHE A 71 5.51 18.69 -17.47
C PHE A 71 4.61 18.43 -16.26
N GLY A 72 5.03 18.91 -15.09
CA GLY A 72 4.35 18.67 -13.81
C GLY A 72 5.33 18.75 -12.66
N GLY A 73 5.03 18.08 -11.54
CA GLY A 73 5.89 18.09 -10.37
C GLY A 73 5.97 16.75 -9.65
N ARG A 74 7.04 16.61 -8.87
CA ARG A 74 7.22 15.55 -7.88
C ARG A 74 7.22 16.15 -6.48
N SER A 75 6.41 15.57 -5.59
CA SER A 75 6.32 15.97 -4.19
C SER A 75 6.59 14.78 -3.30
N LEU A 76 7.57 14.91 -2.40
CA LEU A 76 7.90 13.89 -1.40
C LEU A 76 7.58 14.46 -0.02
N ALA A 77 6.61 13.85 0.66
CA ALA A 77 6.26 14.12 2.04
C ALA A 77 6.54 12.87 2.87
N ILE A 78 7.84 12.54 2.99
CA ILE A 78 8.34 11.38 3.73
C ILE A 78 9.36 11.83 4.78
N THR A 79 9.35 11.17 5.92
CA THR A 79 10.33 11.35 6.98
C THR A 79 11.47 10.36 6.73
N PRO A 80 12.71 10.82 6.50
CA PRO A 80 13.83 9.90 6.28
C PRO A 80 14.04 9.02 7.51
N ALA A 81 13.96 7.71 7.33
CA ALA A 81 14.16 6.75 8.40
C ALA A 81 15.50 6.02 8.26
N SER A 82 16.21 5.87 9.38
CA SER A 82 17.47 5.12 9.44
C SER A 82 17.28 3.61 9.58
N ALA A 83 16.08 3.15 9.92
CA ALA A 83 15.74 1.74 10.17
C ALA A 83 14.39 1.41 9.52
N GLY A 84 14.30 0.28 8.80
CA GLY A 84 13.10 -0.15 8.08
C GLY A 84 13.45 -0.92 6.80
N ALA A 85 12.43 -1.50 6.15
CA ALA A 85 12.61 -2.17 4.85
C ALA A 85 13.16 -1.18 3.81
N ARG A 86 14.16 -1.62 3.04
CA ARG A 86 14.80 -0.83 1.99
C ARG A 86 13.99 -0.97 0.71
N MET A 87 13.63 0.16 0.12
CA MET A 87 12.93 0.22 -1.16
C MET A 87 13.53 1.28 -2.07
N GLN A 88 13.50 1.02 -3.37
CA GLN A 88 13.87 1.95 -4.42
C GLN A 88 12.62 2.32 -5.22
N LEU A 89 12.36 3.62 -5.36
CA LEU A 89 11.26 4.15 -6.14
C LEU A 89 11.80 4.91 -7.34
N THR A 90 11.44 4.48 -8.55
CA THR A 90 11.73 5.23 -9.79
C THR A 90 10.44 5.89 -10.27
N LEU A 91 10.31 7.20 -10.05
CA LEU A 91 9.07 7.94 -10.28
C LEU A 91 9.21 8.89 -11.46
N SER A 92 8.58 8.55 -12.58
CA SER A 92 8.69 9.28 -13.83
C SER A 92 7.33 9.80 -14.32
N SER A 93 7.23 11.08 -14.65
CA SER A 93 6.03 11.64 -15.30
C SER A 93 6.34 12.46 -16.54
N VAL A 94 5.47 12.34 -17.55
CA VAL A 94 5.48 13.21 -18.73
C VAL A 94 4.57 14.41 -18.48
N PHE A 95 3.28 14.20 -18.26
CA PHE A 95 2.29 15.24 -17.96
C PHE A 95 1.51 14.96 -16.65
N GLY A 96 1.82 15.74 -15.61
CA GLY A 96 1.15 15.73 -14.32
C GLY A 96 2.05 15.28 -13.17
N ASN A 97 1.46 14.96 -12.02
CA ASN A 97 2.17 15.00 -10.74
C ASN A 97 2.32 13.63 -10.08
N ILE A 98 3.47 13.38 -9.47
CA ILE A 98 3.67 12.23 -8.60
C ILE A 98 3.89 12.72 -7.18
N ARG A 99 3.09 12.19 -6.25
CA ARG A 99 3.21 12.46 -4.83
C ARG A 99 3.58 11.18 -4.08
N VAL A 100 4.55 11.28 -3.18
CA VAL A 100 4.87 10.22 -2.22
C VAL A 100 4.50 10.71 -0.83
N VAL A 101 3.72 9.91 -0.10
CA VAL A 101 3.28 10.20 1.27
C VAL A 101 3.48 8.99 2.16
N GLU A 102 3.70 9.22 3.45
CA GLU A 102 3.67 8.16 4.45
C GLU A 102 2.24 7.74 4.77
N GLY A 103 2.07 6.45 5.05
CA GLY A 103 0.85 5.88 5.61
C GLY A 103 1.19 4.97 6.80
N THR A 104 0.31 4.97 7.79
CA THR A 104 0.34 3.98 8.87
C THR A 104 -0.50 2.77 8.46
N PRO A 105 -0.07 1.54 8.77
CA PRO A 105 -0.92 0.37 8.58
C PRO A 105 -2.24 0.61 9.29
N SER A 106 -3.35 0.41 8.58
CA SER A 106 -4.60 0.27 9.31
C SER A 106 -4.43 -0.93 10.24
N PRO A 107 -4.78 -0.82 11.54
CA PRO A 107 -4.87 -2.00 12.37
C PRO A 107 -5.85 -2.91 11.65
N SER A 108 -5.31 -3.98 11.05
CA SER A 108 -6.14 -5.10 10.64
C SER A 108 -7.02 -5.38 11.84
N ILE A 109 -8.33 -5.49 11.62
CA ILE A 109 -9.23 -5.99 12.67
C ILE A 109 -8.70 -7.39 12.99
N GLU A 110 -7.79 -7.45 13.96
CA GLU A 110 -7.50 -8.63 14.72
C GLU A 110 -8.88 -9.03 15.22
N ALA A 111 -9.39 -10.13 14.66
CA ALA A 111 -10.66 -10.71 15.04
C ALA A 111 -10.75 -10.61 16.56
N PRO A 112 -11.84 -10.05 17.14
CA PRO A 112 -11.90 -9.74 18.54
C PRO A 112 -11.41 -10.96 19.30
N SER A 113 -10.27 -10.79 19.99
CA SER A 113 -9.63 -11.81 20.81
C SER A 113 -10.76 -12.47 21.59
N ALA A 114 -11.08 -13.70 21.20
CA ALA A 114 -12.15 -14.46 21.79
C ALA A 114 -11.71 -14.77 23.21
N LYS A 115 -12.01 -13.83 24.11
CA LYS A 115 -11.94 -14.05 25.55
C LYS A 115 -12.81 -15.30 25.77
N PRO A 116 -12.27 -16.40 26.29
CA PRO A 116 -13.11 -17.55 26.59
C PRO A 116 -14.12 -17.09 27.64
N MET A 117 -15.38 -16.89 27.23
CA MET A 117 -16.50 -16.74 28.15
C MET A 117 -16.74 -18.11 28.77
N THR A 118 -16.00 -18.38 29.85
CA THR A 118 -16.26 -19.48 30.76
C THR A 118 -17.60 -19.25 31.47
N GLY A 119 -18.55 -20.16 31.23
CA GLY A 119 -19.78 -20.35 32.03
C GLY A 119 -20.92 -19.40 31.66
N LYS A 120 -22.15 -19.84 31.39
CA LYS A 120 -22.92 -20.89 32.06
C LYS A 120 -23.98 -21.43 31.08
N THR A 121 -23.94 -22.72 30.76
CA THR A 121 -25.02 -23.37 30.01
C THR A 121 -26.27 -23.38 30.88
N VAL A 122 -27.26 -22.56 30.51
CA VAL A 122 -28.60 -22.63 31.09
C VAL A 122 -29.27 -23.86 30.47
N GLN A 123 -29.35 -24.94 31.25
CA GLN A 123 -30.19 -26.10 30.94
C GLN A 123 -31.65 -25.63 30.87
N LEU A 124 -32.23 -25.62 29.68
CA LEU A 124 -33.67 -25.37 29.51
C LEU A 124 -34.42 -26.64 29.93
N GLN A 125 -35.08 -26.54 31.07
CA GLN A 125 -35.94 -27.60 31.62
C GLN A 125 -37.25 -27.63 30.80
N PRO A 126 -37.64 -28.74 30.17
CA PRO A 126 -38.88 -28.79 29.41
C PRO A 126 -40.09 -28.73 30.35
N ASP A 127 -40.93 -27.72 30.15
CA ASP A 127 -42.20 -27.55 30.86
C ASP A 127 -43.09 -28.78 30.65
N LYS A 128 -43.40 -29.50 31.75
CA LYS A 128 -44.49 -30.46 31.78
C LYS A 128 -45.80 -29.68 31.75
N ARG A 129 -46.52 -29.72 30.63
CA ARG A 129 -47.98 -29.54 30.65
C ARG A 129 -48.66 -30.88 30.43
N ALA A 130 -49.41 -31.25 31.46
CA ALA A 130 -50.41 -32.30 31.47
C ALA A 130 -51.65 -31.89 30.66
#